data_AF-A0AAE1WYZ6-F1
#
_entry.id   AF-A0AAE1WYZ6-F1
#
_cell.length_a   1.000
_cell.length_b   1.000
_cell.length_c   1.000
_cell.angle_alpha   90.00
_cell.angle_beta   90.00
_cell.angle_gamma   90.00
#
_symmetry.space_group_name_H-M   'P 1'
#
loop_
_entity.id
_entity.type
_entity.pdbx_description
1 polymer ?
#
loop_
_entity_poly.entity_id
_entity_poly.type
_entity_poly.pdbx_seq_one_letter_code
_entity_poly.pdbx_strand_id
1 'polypeptide(L)'
;MGRCISDIGYGSLPSFVINPYSWTKIANIIFIDSPAGTGFSYATTPQGYINSDSRTAKYDYSFLKKWLLNHPEFLKNRLYIAGESYGGKLVPMVALEIAEGNEAGLEPRMLLQGYIVGNSFTDEQKDINQRVPYAHRMALVSDELFELANSSCRGEYANPDPENIQCLHALQLVTECTSRIYENHILEPKCKFMLPRPNISRPLQLFLEDDPVDLLSLSKQDQPWLKSREK
;
A
#
# COMPACT_ATOMS: atom_id res chain seq x y z
N MET A 1 5.72 -1.50 -7.73
CA MET A 1 5.46 -0.06 -7.93
C MET A 1 6.16 0.43 -9.19
N GLY A 2 5.51 1.23 -10.02
CA GLY A 2 6.09 1.80 -11.24
C GLY A 2 6.76 3.15 -10.98
N ARG A 3 7.74 3.52 -11.81
CA ARG A 3 8.36 4.86 -11.79
C ARG A 3 7.36 5.92 -12.26
N CYS A 4 7.50 7.16 -11.80
CA CYS A 4 6.78 8.28 -12.41
C CYS A 4 7.16 8.34 -13.91
N ILE A 5 6.16 8.26 -14.79
CA ILE A 5 6.38 8.34 -16.24
C ILE A 5 6.18 9.80 -16.63
N SER A 6 7.26 10.49 -16.99
CA SER A 6 7.24 11.88 -17.46
C SER A 6 6.87 12.00 -18.94
N ASP A 7 7.10 10.95 -19.75
CA ASP A 7 6.98 11.00 -21.20
C ASP A 7 6.07 9.89 -21.74
N ILE A 8 4.79 10.22 -21.92
CA ILE A 8 3.95 9.48 -22.85
C ILE A 8 4.13 10.16 -24.21
N GLY A 9 5.02 9.62 -25.03
CA GLY A 9 5.07 9.98 -26.45
C GLY A 9 3.67 9.80 -27.06
N TYR A 10 3.09 10.89 -27.55
CA TYR A 10 1.77 10.86 -28.18
C TYR A 10 1.80 9.93 -29.40
N GLY A 11 1.09 8.79 -29.33
CA GLY A 11 0.68 8.03 -30.51
C GLY A 11 1.10 6.55 -30.61
N SER A 12 1.84 5.98 -29.66
CA SER A 12 2.13 4.53 -29.65
C SER A 12 1.21 3.77 -28.69
N LEU A 13 0.71 2.60 -29.10
CA LEU A 13 0.01 1.68 -28.21
C LEU A 13 0.92 1.28 -27.04
N PRO A 14 0.36 1.08 -25.81
CA PRO A 14 1.12 0.53 -24.70
C PRO A 14 1.79 -0.78 -25.11
N SER A 15 3.07 -0.95 -24.76
CA SER A 15 3.83 -2.17 -25.01
C SER A 15 4.14 -2.88 -23.70
N PHE A 16 4.16 -4.21 -23.74
CA PHE A 16 4.58 -5.03 -22.61
C PHE A 16 6.06 -5.36 -22.72
N VAL A 17 6.77 -5.28 -21.59
CA VAL A 17 8.18 -5.68 -21.47
C VAL A 17 8.26 -6.89 -20.56
N ILE A 18 9.06 -7.89 -20.95
CA ILE A 18 9.26 -9.10 -20.14
C ILE A 18 9.97 -8.73 -18.85
N ASN A 19 9.42 -9.16 -17.71
CA ASN A 19 10.08 -9.06 -16.41
C ASN A 19 11.03 -10.27 -16.20
N PRO A 20 12.36 -10.07 -16.18
CA PRO A 20 13.30 -11.17 -15.96
C PRO A 20 13.25 -11.75 -14.53
N TYR A 21 12.56 -11.11 -13.59
CA TYR A 21 12.43 -11.56 -12.20
C TYR A 21 11.01 -12.05 -11.85
N SER A 22 10.20 -12.39 -12.85
CA SER A 22 8.84 -12.89 -12.62
C SER A 22 8.83 -14.16 -11.76
N TRP A 23 7.97 -14.19 -10.74
CA TRP A 23 7.72 -15.37 -9.91
C TRP A 23 7.11 -16.54 -10.71
N THR A 24 6.52 -16.26 -11.88
CA THR A 24 6.02 -17.30 -12.79
C THR A 24 7.12 -18.21 -13.34
N LYS A 25 8.40 -17.85 -13.16
CA LYS A 25 9.54 -18.72 -13.50
C LYS A 25 9.65 -19.96 -12.61
N ILE A 26 9.07 -19.92 -11.41
CA ILE A 26 9.19 -21.00 -10.41
C ILE A 26 7.84 -21.46 -9.84
N ALA A 27 6.74 -20.79 -10.19
CA ALA A 27 5.41 -21.11 -9.68
C ALA A 27 4.32 -20.85 -10.73
N ASN A 28 3.20 -21.55 -10.61
CA ASN A 28 1.97 -21.18 -11.29
C ASN A 28 1.25 -20.14 -10.41
N ILE A 29 0.90 -18.99 -10.98
CA ILE A 29 0.35 -17.86 -10.22
C ILE A 29 -1.04 -17.53 -10.74
N ILE A 30 -1.99 -17.44 -9.80
CA ILE A 30 -3.35 -16.97 -10.06
C ILE A 30 -3.46 -15.57 -9.44
N PHE A 31 -3.78 -14.57 -10.25
CA PHE A 31 -4.12 -13.24 -9.79
C PHE A 31 -5.64 -13.14 -9.69
N ILE A 32 -6.14 -12.66 -8.56
CA ILE A 32 -7.58 -12.57 -8.27
C ILE A 32 -7.92 -11.10 -8.06
N ASP A 33 -8.79 -10.56 -8.91
CA ASP A 33 -9.43 -9.28 -8.66
C ASP A 33 -10.53 -9.48 -7.60
N SER A 34 -10.27 -9.05 -6.36
CA SER A 34 -11.18 -9.26 -5.23
C SER A 34 -11.18 -8.07 -4.28
N PRO A 35 -12.33 -7.69 -3.69
CA PRO A 35 -13.67 -8.26 -3.90
C PRO A 35 -14.35 -7.72 -5.18
N ALA A 36 -15.62 -8.10 -5.40
CA ALA A 36 -16.43 -7.55 -6.48
C ALA A 36 -16.43 -6.00 -6.44
N GLY A 37 -16.18 -5.39 -7.61
CA GLY A 37 -15.89 -3.96 -7.77
C GLY A 37 -14.41 -3.65 -7.99
N THR A 38 -13.51 -4.62 -7.79
CA THR A 38 -12.08 -4.49 -8.05
C THR A 38 -11.75 -4.95 -9.47
N GLY A 39 -10.97 -4.15 -10.22
CA GLY A 39 -10.51 -4.51 -11.56
C GLY A 39 -11.67 -4.88 -12.49
N PHE A 40 -11.68 -6.12 -12.97
CA PHE A 40 -12.76 -6.66 -13.82
C PHE A 40 -13.82 -7.46 -13.07
N SER A 41 -13.66 -7.68 -11.77
CA SER A 41 -14.66 -8.37 -10.95
C SER A 41 -15.87 -7.48 -10.68
N TYR A 42 -17.07 -8.00 -10.92
CA TYR A 42 -18.32 -7.25 -10.76
C TYR A 42 -19.42 -8.11 -10.13
N ALA A 43 -20.38 -7.44 -9.50
CA ALA A 43 -21.62 -8.05 -9.04
C ALA A 43 -22.79 -7.61 -9.92
N THR A 44 -23.76 -8.50 -10.12
CA THR A 44 -25.00 -8.24 -10.87
C THR A 44 -26.09 -7.58 -10.03
N THR A 45 -25.89 -7.51 -8.71
CA THR A 45 -26.80 -6.85 -7.77
C THR A 45 -26.04 -5.85 -6.90
N PRO A 46 -26.69 -4.75 -6.46
CA PRO A 46 -26.07 -3.78 -5.56
C PRO A 46 -25.56 -4.42 -4.25
N GLN A 47 -26.29 -5.40 -3.72
CA GLN A 47 -25.91 -6.11 -2.48
C GLN A 47 -24.61 -6.89 -2.63
N GLY A 48 -24.26 -7.32 -3.84
CA GLY A 48 -23.00 -8.03 -4.10
C GLY A 48 -21.75 -7.15 -4.04
N TYR A 49 -21.90 -5.83 -3.98
CA TYR A 49 -20.80 -4.90 -3.70
C TYR A 49 -20.60 -4.62 -2.20
N ILE A 50 -21.52 -5.09 -1.34
CA ILE A 50 -21.40 -4.94 0.12
C ILE A 50 -20.51 -6.06 0.66
N ASN A 51 -19.27 -5.70 0.94
CA ASN A 51 -18.23 -6.63 1.37
C ASN A 51 -17.77 -6.35 2.80
N SER A 52 -17.21 -7.39 3.43
CA SER A 52 -16.46 -7.35 4.68
C SER A 52 -15.28 -8.30 4.53
N ASP A 53 -14.22 -8.14 5.32
CA ASP A 53 -13.03 -9.01 5.23
C ASP A 53 -13.41 -10.50 5.27
N SER A 54 -14.31 -10.89 6.18
CA SER A 54 -14.84 -12.25 6.30
C SER A 54 -15.65 -12.72 5.09
N ARG A 55 -16.41 -11.84 4.45
CA ARG A 55 -17.16 -12.19 3.22
C ARG A 55 -16.21 -12.35 2.04
N THR A 56 -15.26 -11.43 1.90
CA THR A 56 -14.24 -11.48 0.86
C THR A 56 -13.44 -12.77 0.95
N ALA A 57 -12.97 -13.15 2.15
CA ALA A 57 -12.24 -14.40 2.34
C ALA A 57 -13.05 -15.64 1.92
N LYS A 58 -14.35 -15.68 2.26
CA LYS A 58 -15.26 -16.76 1.82
C LYS A 58 -15.48 -16.78 0.32
N TYR A 59 -15.56 -15.62 -0.32
CA TYR A 59 -15.68 -15.53 -1.77
C TYR A 59 -14.41 -15.96 -2.48
N ASP A 60 -13.24 -15.59 -1.98
CA ASP A 60 -11.94 -16.02 -2.52
C ASP A 60 -11.75 -17.53 -2.35
N TYR A 61 -12.09 -18.10 -1.18
CA TYR A 61 -12.12 -19.53 -0.97
C TYR A 61 -13.09 -20.24 -1.95
N SER A 62 -14.30 -19.70 -2.12
CA SER A 62 -15.29 -20.23 -3.05
C SER A 62 -14.81 -20.15 -4.51
N PHE A 63 -14.11 -19.09 -4.89
CA PHE A 63 -13.47 -18.94 -6.18
C PHE A 63 -12.43 -20.03 -6.38
N LEU A 64 -11.51 -20.22 -5.43
CA LEU A 64 -10.46 -21.24 -5.52
C LEU A 64 -11.04 -22.66 -5.66
N LYS A 65 -12.10 -22.99 -4.91
CA LYS A 65 -12.81 -24.26 -5.06
C LYS A 65 -13.33 -24.47 -6.47
N LYS A 66 -14.07 -23.50 -7.00
CA LYS A 66 -14.65 -23.57 -8.35
C LYS A 66 -13.57 -23.61 -9.42
N TRP A 67 -12.49 -22.85 -9.23
CA TRP A 67 -11.36 -22.83 -10.14
C TRP A 67 -10.68 -24.20 -10.20
N LEU A 68 -10.42 -24.84 -9.06
CA LEU A 68 -9.82 -26.18 -9.01
C LEU A 68 -10.74 -27.29 -9.55
N LEU A 69 -12.06 -27.17 -9.39
CA LEU A 69 -13.01 -28.07 -10.04
C LEU A 69 -12.97 -27.97 -11.57
N ASN A 70 -12.74 -26.76 -12.10
CA ASN A 70 -12.62 -26.52 -13.54
C ASN A 70 -11.20 -26.81 -14.09
N HIS A 71 -10.19 -26.90 -13.22
CA HIS A 71 -8.79 -27.15 -13.58
C HIS A 71 -8.20 -28.28 -12.72
N PRO A 72 -8.74 -29.52 -12.85
CA PRO A 72 -8.40 -30.64 -11.97
C PRO A 72 -6.92 -31.05 -12.03
N GLU A 73 -6.19 -30.69 -13.08
CA GLU A 73 -4.75 -30.91 -13.23
C GLU A 73 -3.92 -30.22 -12.13
N PHE A 74 -4.46 -29.19 -11.48
CA PHE A 74 -3.79 -28.46 -10.39
C PHE A 74 -4.11 -29.02 -8.99
N LEU A 75 -4.99 -30.01 -8.84
CA LEU A 75 -5.41 -30.54 -7.53
C LEU A 75 -4.25 -31.09 -6.68
N LYS A 76 -3.20 -31.60 -7.33
CA LYS A 76 -2.02 -32.16 -6.66
C LYS A 76 -0.94 -31.11 -6.37
N ASN A 77 -1.14 -29.86 -6.78
CA ASN A 77 -0.14 -28.81 -6.59
C ASN A 77 -0.18 -28.31 -5.15
N ARG A 78 1.02 -28.02 -4.63
CA ARG A 78 1.19 -27.28 -3.37
C ARG A 78 0.62 -25.88 -3.55
N LEU A 79 -0.29 -25.48 -2.66
CA LEU A 79 -0.95 -24.19 -2.69
C LEU A 79 -0.32 -23.26 -1.64
N TYR A 80 -0.05 -22.02 -2.06
CA TYR A 80 0.34 -20.92 -1.18
C TYR A 80 -0.58 -19.73 -1.45
N ILE A 81 -1.02 -19.05 -0.40
CA ILE A 81 -1.81 -17.81 -0.53
C ILE A 81 -0.87 -16.64 -0.26
N ALA A 82 -0.82 -15.65 -1.16
CA ALA A 82 0.10 -14.53 -1.04
C ALA A 82 -0.62 -13.20 -1.25
N GLY A 83 -0.15 -12.16 -0.57
CA GLY A 83 -0.69 -10.80 -0.69
C GLY A 83 0.20 -9.75 -0.04
N GLU A 84 -0.14 -8.49 -0.29
CA GLU A 84 0.63 -7.32 0.15
C GLU A 84 -0.33 -6.26 0.72
N SER A 85 0.18 -5.36 1.57
CA SER A 85 -0.59 -4.23 2.10
C SER A 85 -1.82 -4.73 2.90
N TYR A 86 -3.04 -4.35 2.51
CA TYR A 86 -4.27 -4.84 3.13
C TYR A 86 -4.45 -6.37 2.97
N GLY A 87 -3.72 -6.99 2.05
CA GLY A 87 -3.59 -8.44 1.95
C GLY A 87 -3.11 -9.10 3.25
N GLY A 88 -2.45 -8.35 4.15
CA GLY A 88 -2.13 -8.78 5.51
C GLY A 88 -3.31 -9.28 6.33
N LYS A 89 -4.52 -8.73 6.08
CA LYS A 89 -5.77 -9.19 6.71
C LYS A 89 -6.41 -10.34 5.94
N LEU A 90 -6.54 -10.19 4.62
CA LEU A 90 -7.29 -11.15 3.79
C LEU A 90 -6.56 -12.49 3.61
N VAL A 91 -5.25 -12.47 3.42
CA VAL A 91 -4.47 -13.69 3.14
C VAL A 91 -4.55 -14.71 4.27
N PRO A 92 -4.34 -14.35 5.55
CA PRO A 92 -4.55 -15.28 6.66
C PRO A 92 -5.99 -15.77 6.77
N MET A 93 -6.98 -14.91 6.49
CA MET A 93 -8.40 -15.32 6.53
C MET A 93 -8.74 -16.32 5.43
N VAL A 94 -8.24 -16.14 4.21
CA VAL A 94 -8.41 -17.12 3.11
C VAL A 94 -7.71 -18.43 3.45
N ALA A 95 -6.49 -18.38 3.99
CA ALA A 95 -5.78 -19.57 4.44
C ALA A 95 -6.56 -20.33 5.53
N LEU A 96 -7.21 -19.61 6.45
CA LEU A 96 -8.07 -20.18 7.48
C LEU A 96 -9.31 -20.86 6.87
N GLU A 97 -10.03 -20.20 5.97
CA GLU A 97 -11.20 -20.78 5.27
C GLU A 97 -10.84 -22.08 4.52
N ILE A 98 -9.64 -22.13 3.91
CA ILE A 98 -9.12 -23.34 3.27
C ILE A 98 -8.82 -24.44 4.30
N ALA A 99 -8.15 -24.10 5.41
CA ALA A 99 -7.81 -25.06 6.45
C ALA A 99 -9.07 -25.68 7.08
N GLU A 100 -10.03 -24.85 7.48
CA GLU A 100 -11.32 -25.28 8.03
C GLU A 100 -12.12 -26.11 7.01
N GLY A 101 -12.11 -25.70 5.74
CA GLY A 101 -12.75 -26.45 4.66
C GLY A 101 -12.16 -27.85 4.46
N ASN A 102 -10.83 -27.95 4.52
CA ASN A 102 -10.12 -29.24 4.43
C ASN A 102 -10.39 -30.14 5.65
N GLU A 103 -10.46 -29.56 6.86
CA GLU A 103 -10.77 -30.28 8.10
C GLU A 103 -12.22 -30.80 8.09
N ALA A 104 -13.16 -30.00 7.57
CA ALA A 104 -14.55 -30.38 7.38
C ALA A 104 -14.78 -31.38 6.24
N GLY A 105 -13.72 -31.80 5.53
CA GLY A 105 -13.82 -32.76 4.42
C GLY A 105 -14.51 -32.21 3.17
N LEU A 106 -14.49 -30.88 2.98
CA LEU A 106 -15.08 -30.25 1.80
C LEU A 106 -14.19 -30.45 0.57
N GLU A 107 -14.77 -30.95 -0.52
CA GLU A 107 -14.06 -31.12 -1.79
C GLU A 107 -14.13 -29.85 -2.68
N PRO A 108 -13.12 -29.60 -3.54
CA PRO A 108 -11.85 -30.33 -3.62
C PRO A 108 -10.92 -29.98 -2.45
N ARG A 109 -10.25 -30.98 -1.86
CA ARG A 109 -9.21 -30.72 -0.86
C ARG A 109 -8.06 -29.91 -1.47
N MET A 110 -7.69 -28.80 -0.85
CA MET A 110 -6.59 -27.94 -1.30
C MET A 110 -5.31 -28.23 -0.50
N LEU A 111 -4.18 -28.48 -1.17
CA LEU A 111 -2.90 -28.78 -0.52
C LEU A 111 -2.17 -27.51 -0.02
N LEU A 112 -2.83 -26.75 0.86
CA LEU A 112 -2.27 -25.54 1.48
C LEU A 112 -0.98 -25.87 2.24
N GLN A 113 0.12 -25.20 1.87
CA GLN A 113 1.43 -25.33 2.53
C GLN A 113 1.76 -24.13 3.42
N GLY A 114 1.14 -22.98 3.17
CA GLY A 114 1.36 -21.77 3.94
C GLY A 114 0.86 -20.54 3.20
N TYR A 115 1.15 -19.38 3.78
CA TYR A 115 0.81 -18.10 3.20
C TYR A 115 1.95 -17.10 3.35
N ILE A 116 1.94 -16.06 2.51
CA ILE A 116 3.00 -15.03 2.44
C ILE A 116 2.33 -13.66 2.48
N VAL A 117 2.80 -12.79 3.37
CA VAL A 117 2.31 -11.42 3.53
C VAL A 117 3.48 -10.44 3.43
N GLY A 118 3.44 -9.56 2.42
CA GLY A 118 4.46 -8.52 2.20
C GLY A 118 3.99 -7.16 2.69
N ASN A 119 4.86 -6.39 3.36
CA ASN A 119 4.61 -4.99 3.79
C ASN A 119 3.17 -4.75 4.28
N SER A 120 2.74 -5.62 5.19
CA SER A 120 1.31 -5.87 5.41
C SER A 120 0.74 -5.07 6.56
N PHE A 121 -0.54 -4.75 6.44
CA PHE A 121 -1.34 -4.18 7.52
C PHE A 121 -1.88 -5.34 8.37
N THR A 122 -1.49 -5.38 9.64
CA THR A 122 -1.71 -6.51 10.56
C THR A 122 -2.42 -6.08 11.83
N ASP A 123 -1.95 -5.00 12.46
CA ASP A 123 -2.48 -4.44 13.69
C ASP A 123 -2.49 -2.93 13.52
N GLU A 124 -3.67 -2.37 13.30
CA GLU A 124 -3.84 -0.97 12.92
C GLU A 124 -3.17 -0.01 13.90
N GLN A 125 -3.35 -0.24 15.20
CA GLN A 125 -2.79 0.62 16.22
C GLN A 125 -1.27 0.52 16.24
N LYS A 126 -0.71 -0.70 16.23
CA LYS A 126 0.76 -0.87 16.25
C LYS A 126 1.41 -0.38 14.96
N ASP A 127 0.84 -0.73 13.80
CA ASP A 127 1.40 -0.39 12.50
C ASP A 127 1.43 1.13 12.29
N ILE A 128 0.36 1.83 12.69
CA ILE A 128 0.32 3.30 12.61
C ILE A 128 1.23 3.93 13.68
N ASN A 129 1.24 3.43 14.92
CA ASN A 129 2.11 3.96 15.97
C ASN A 129 3.61 3.83 15.66
N GLN A 130 4.00 2.88 14.82
CA GLN A 130 5.40 2.77 14.38
C GLN A 130 5.82 3.79 13.31
N ARG A 131 4.88 4.52 12.70
CA ARG A 131 5.21 5.49 11.63
C ARG A 131 6.04 6.67 12.11
N VAL A 132 5.69 7.27 13.25
CA VAL A 132 6.43 8.42 13.81
C VAL A 132 7.86 8.01 14.22
N PRO A 133 8.09 6.93 15.00
CA PRO A 133 9.43 6.43 15.26
C PRO A 133 10.20 6.00 14.02
N TYR A 134 9.54 5.43 13.01
CA TYR A 134 10.19 5.09 11.74
C TYR A 134 10.66 6.34 11.00
N ALA A 135 9.82 7.37 10.89
CA ALA A 135 10.16 8.63 10.24
C ALA A 135 11.37 9.31 10.91
N HIS A 136 11.41 9.32 12.24
CA HIS A 136 12.55 9.82 13.00
C HIS A 136 13.84 9.02 12.71
N ARG A 137 13.79 7.68 12.79
CA ARG A 137 14.95 6.81 12.51
C ARG A 137 15.48 6.93 11.08
N MET A 138 14.61 7.31 10.13
CA MET A 138 14.98 7.57 8.74
C MET A 138 15.37 9.04 8.48
N ALA A 139 15.54 9.84 9.54
CA ALA A 139 15.86 11.27 9.48
C ALA A 139 14.87 12.11 8.67
N LEU A 140 13.60 11.66 8.60
CA LEU A 140 12.51 12.40 7.96
C LEU A 140 11.89 13.45 8.91
N VAL A 141 12.13 13.30 10.21
CA VAL A 141 11.62 14.15 11.29
C VAL A 141 12.79 14.47 12.21
N SER A 142 12.91 15.72 12.69
CA SER A 142 14.00 16.13 13.59
C SER A 142 13.86 15.54 14.99
N ASP A 143 14.97 15.50 15.75
CA ASP A 143 14.96 15.03 17.14
C ASP A 143 13.98 15.85 18.00
N GLU A 144 13.94 17.17 17.82
CA GLU A 144 13.05 18.07 18.58
C GLU A 144 11.57 17.78 18.30
N LEU A 145 11.23 17.56 17.03
CA LEU A 145 9.86 17.28 16.62
C LEU A 145 9.44 15.86 17.06
N PHE A 146 10.34 14.89 17.01
CA PHE A 146 10.10 13.55 17.53
C PHE A 146 9.88 13.56 19.05
N GLU A 147 10.73 14.24 19.83
CA GLU A 147 10.57 14.33 21.28
C GLU A 147 9.30 15.08 21.68
N LEU A 148 8.92 16.13 20.94
CA LEU A 148 7.65 16.82 21.13
C LEU A 148 6.46 15.87 20.92
N ALA A 149 6.45 15.11 19.82
CA ALA A 149 5.38 14.14 19.54
C ALA A 149 5.36 13.02 20.59
N ASN A 150 6.51 12.45 20.92
CA ASN A 150 6.63 11.34 21.85
C ASN A 150 6.20 11.71 23.27
N SER A 151 6.63 12.87 23.77
CA SER A 151 6.23 13.36 25.10
C SER A 151 4.76 13.75 25.17
N SER A 152 4.22 14.41 24.14
CA SER A 152 2.82 14.87 24.12
C SER A 152 1.83 13.72 23.93
N CYS A 153 2.15 12.76 23.07
CA CYS A 153 1.27 11.65 22.70
C CYS A 153 1.51 10.38 23.53
N ARG A 154 2.62 10.29 24.27
CA ARG A 154 3.01 9.11 25.07
C ARG A 154 3.06 7.81 24.24
N GLY A 155 3.51 7.93 22.99
CA GLY A 155 3.58 6.82 22.03
C GLY A 155 2.25 6.43 21.37
N GLU A 156 1.13 7.12 21.65
CA GLU A 156 -0.15 6.92 20.99
C GLU A 156 -0.39 7.96 19.90
N TYR A 157 0.04 7.64 18.69
CA TYR A 157 -0.05 8.47 17.49
C TYR A 157 -1.21 8.05 16.57
N ALA A 158 -1.66 6.81 16.67
CA ALA A 158 -2.68 6.23 15.80
C ALA A 158 -4.07 6.72 16.19
N ASN A 159 -4.39 6.63 17.48
CA ASN A 159 -5.66 7.08 18.04
C ASN A 159 -5.41 8.00 19.25
N PRO A 160 -4.84 9.19 19.02
CA PRO A 160 -4.58 10.14 20.10
C PRO A 160 -5.90 10.61 20.73
N ASP A 161 -5.83 10.97 22.01
CA ASP A 161 -6.95 11.61 22.70
C ASP A 161 -7.33 12.93 21.99
N PRO A 162 -8.58 13.08 21.52
CA PRO A 162 -9.00 14.29 20.79
C PRO A 162 -8.95 15.55 21.65
N GLU A 163 -8.94 15.45 22.98
CA GLU A 163 -8.81 16.60 23.89
C GLU A 163 -7.35 16.98 24.13
N ASN A 164 -6.38 16.13 23.76
CA ASN A 164 -4.95 16.39 23.90
C ASN A 164 -4.43 17.25 22.74
N ILE A 165 -4.70 18.55 22.82
CA ILE A 165 -4.31 19.53 21.79
C ILE A 165 -2.79 19.56 21.55
N GLN A 166 -1.97 19.30 22.57
CA GLN A 166 -0.51 19.26 22.42
C GLN A 166 -0.08 18.09 21.52
N CYS A 167 -0.65 16.91 21.72
CA CYS A 167 -0.40 15.76 20.86
C CYS A 167 -0.90 16.00 19.43
N LEU A 168 -2.12 16.50 19.27
CA LEU A 168 -2.67 16.80 17.94
C LEU A 168 -1.82 17.81 17.17
N HIS A 169 -1.35 18.87 17.84
CA HIS A 169 -0.46 19.86 17.25
C HIS A 169 0.90 19.26 16.87
N ALA A 170 1.50 18.43 17.74
CA ALA A 170 2.75 17.75 17.43
C ALA A 170 2.61 16.80 16.22
N LEU A 171 1.51 16.05 16.14
CA LEU A 171 1.21 15.16 15.02
C LEU A 171 0.95 15.93 13.71
N GLN A 172 0.32 17.10 13.79
CA GLN A 172 0.17 17.98 12.64
C GLN A 172 1.53 18.42 12.09
N LEU A 173 2.44 18.88 12.95
CA LEU A 173 3.80 19.26 12.53
C LEU A 173 4.57 18.10 11.89
N VAL A 174 4.46 16.89 12.44
CA VAL A 174 5.04 15.67 11.83
C VAL A 174 4.44 15.43 10.44
N THR A 175 3.12 15.54 10.31
CA THR A 175 2.41 15.33 9.04
C THR A 175 2.84 16.34 7.98
N GLU A 176 2.96 17.61 8.35
CA GLU A 176 3.45 18.68 7.46
C GLU A 176 4.89 18.40 7.01
N CYS A 177 5.76 18.01 7.94
CA CYS A 177 7.15 17.66 7.67
C CYS A 177 7.27 16.50 6.67
N THR A 178 6.42 15.46 6.80
CA THR A 178 6.46 14.28 5.92
C THR A 178 5.55 14.38 4.69
N SER A 179 4.84 15.49 4.49
CA SER A 179 3.76 15.62 3.48
C SER A 179 4.21 15.36 2.02
N ARG A 180 5.46 15.71 1.70
CA ARG A 180 6.06 15.54 0.37
C ARG A 180 6.68 14.16 0.15
N ILE A 181 6.82 13.35 1.21
CA ILE A 181 7.39 12.01 1.12
C ILE A 181 6.40 11.05 0.48
N TYR A 182 6.91 10.16 -0.37
CA TYR A 182 6.14 9.04 -0.87
C TYR A 182 6.13 7.92 0.18
N GLU A 183 5.02 7.80 0.92
CA GLU A 183 4.89 6.89 2.08
C GLU A 183 5.19 5.42 1.74
N ASN A 184 4.89 4.98 0.51
CA ASN A 184 5.14 3.60 0.12
C ASN A 184 6.62 3.33 -0.23
N HIS A 185 7.39 4.37 -0.56
CA HIS A 185 8.80 4.25 -0.90
C HIS A 185 9.52 5.59 -0.71
N ILE A 186 10.07 5.81 0.48
CA ILE A 186 10.57 7.12 0.93
C ILE A 186 11.72 7.70 0.09
N LEU A 187 12.38 6.89 -0.73
CA LEU A 187 13.47 7.30 -1.62
C LEU A 187 13.00 7.66 -3.04
N GLU A 188 11.74 7.43 -3.36
CA GLU A 188 11.18 7.69 -4.69
C GLU A 188 10.32 8.97 -4.66
N PRO A 189 10.24 9.70 -5.78
CA PRO A 189 9.41 10.89 -5.87
C PRO A 189 7.93 10.53 -5.76
N LYS A 190 7.17 11.41 -5.11
CA LYS A 190 5.72 11.30 -5.04
C LYS A 190 5.11 11.71 -6.40
N CYS A 191 4.63 10.73 -7.17
CA CYS A 191 4.03 11.02 -8.48
C CYS A 191 2.65 11.70 -8.33
N LYS A 192 2.34 12.64 -9.24
CA LYS A 192 0.98 13.15 -9.42
C LYS A 192 0.14 12.15 -10.22
N PHE A 193 -0.99 11.70 -9.66
CA PHE A 193 -1.97 10.93 -10.43
C PHE A 193 -2.66 11.87 -11.43
N MET A 194 -2.26 11.78 -12.70
CA MET A 194 -2.99 12.43 -13.78
C MET A 194 -4.23 11.59 -14.12
N LEU A 195 -5.41 12.06 -13.70
CA LEU A 195 -6.66 11.58 -14.29
C LEU A 195 -6.70 12.01 -15.77
N PRO A 196 -7.10 11.13 -16.71
CA PRO A 196 -7.43 11.57 -18.05
C PRO A 196 -8.53 12.63 -17.93
N ARG A 197 -8.24 13.89 -18.29
CA ARG A 197 -9.28 14.92 -18.34
C ARG A 197 -10.27 14.55 -19.45
N PRO A 198 -11.59 14.69 -19.24
CA PRO A 198 -12.53 14.68 -20.33
C PRO A 198 -12.24 15.90 -21.22
N ASN A 199 -11.80 15.65 -22.45
CA ASN A 199 -11.67 16.58 -23.59
C ASN A 199 -11.77 18.09 -23.27
N ILE A 200 -10.63 18.76 -23.05
CA ILE A 200 -10.50 20.19 -23.37
C ILE A 200 -9.12 20.44 -23.98
N SER A 201 -9.16 20.90 -25.23
CA SER A 201 -8.07 21.33 -26.09
C SER A 201 -7.29 22.51 -25.49
N ARG A 202 -6.17 22.23 -24.81
CA ARG A 202 -5.05 23.18 -24.59
C ARG A 202 -3.75 22.39 -24.38
N PRO A 203 -2.59 22.92 -24.82
CA PRO A 203 -1.33 22.19 -24.72
C PRO A 203 -0.93 22.05 -23.24
N LEU A 204 -0.64 20.82 -22.82
CA LEU A 204 -0.17 20.52 -21.48
C LEU A 204 1.31 20.86 -21.36
N GLN A 205 1.64 21.74 -20.42
CA GLN A 205 2.98 21.87 -19.87
C GLN A 205 2.98 21.03 -18.59
N LEU A 206 3.64 19.86 -18.63
CA LEU A 206 3.84 19.03 -17.43
C LEU A 206 4.98 19.65 -16.61
N PHE A 207 4.73 19.91 -15.34
CA PHE A 207 5.77 20.27 -14.37
C PHE A 207 5.96 19.09 -13.42
N LEU A 208 7.20 18.59 -13.32
CA LEU A 208 7.72 18.01 -12.09
C LEU A 208 7.48 19.04 -10.97
N GLU A 209 7.24 18.60 -9.74
CA GLU A 209 7.48 19.51 -8.60
C GLU A 209 9.00 19.63 -8.40
N ASP A 210 9.66 20.24 -9.39
CA ASP A 210 10.89 20.96 -9.14
C ASP A 210 10.44 22.38 -8.76
N ASP A 211 10.21 22.61 -7.47
CA ASP A 211 10.56 23.93 -6.96
C ASP A 211 12.09 23.95 -6.96
N PRO A 212 12.77 24.74 -7.81
CA PRO A 212 14.15 25.05 -7.55
C PRO A 212 14.11 25.95 -6.32
N VAL A 213 14.15 25.35 -5.13
CA VAL A 213 14.70 26.07 -3.99
C VAL A 213 16.16 26.25 -4.36
N ASP A 214 16.45 27.38 -5.00
CA ASP A 214 17.78 27.89 -5.17
C ASP A 214 18.34 28.02 -3.75
N LEU A 215 19.13 27.03 -3.34
CA LEU A 215 19.78 26.92 -2.02
C LEU A 215 20.67 28.14 -1.71
N LEU A 216 20.88 29.03 -2.69
CA LEU A 216 21.60 30.29 -2.57
C LEU A 216 20.69 31.49 -2.23
N SER A 217 19.37 31.36 -2.33
CA SER A 217 18.40 32.45 -2.13
C SER A 217 17.84 32.56 -0.69
N LEU A 218 18.02 31.53 0.14
CA LEU A 218 17.54 31.49 1.53
C LEU A 218 18.37 32.31 2.53
N SER A 219 19.29 33.16 2.07
CA SER A 219 20.24 33.85 2.97
C SER A 219 19.70 35.07 3.73
N LYS A 220 18.43 35.48 3.56
CA LYS A 220 17.92 36.68 4.24
C LYS A 220 16.42 36.62 4.57
N GLN A 221 16.04 35.81 5.55
CA GLN A 221 14.96 36.14 6.50
C GLN A 221 14.90 35.10 7.62
N ASP A 222 14.78 35.58 8.86
CA ASP A 222 15.09 34.88 10.09
C ASP A 222 14.35 33.54 10.27
N GLN A 223 15.12 32.45 10.41
CA GLN A 223 14.65 31.14 10.85
C GLN A 223 15.43 30.66 12.09
N PRO A 224 14.82 29.87 13.00
CA PRO A 224 15.53 29.23 14.10
C PRO A 224 16.40 28.08 13.58
N TRP A 225 17.66 28.42 13.29
CA TRP A 225 18.89 27.60 13.35
C TRP A 225 18.78 26.08 13.15
N LEU A 226 18.87 25.63 11.88
CA LEU A 226 19.39 24.29 11.54
C LEU A 226 20.93 24.37 11.40
N LYS A 227 21.67 23.60 12.21
CA LYS A 227 23.15 23.56 12.17
C LYS A 227 23.65 22.70 11.02
N SER A 228 24.37 23.32 10.08
CA SER A 228 25.33 22.63 9.22
C SER A 228 26.58 22.24 10.04
N ARG A 229 27.01 20.98 9.94
CA ARG A 229 28.35 20.55 10.34
C ARG A 229 29.28 20.72 9.14
N GLU A 230 30.28 21.58 9.26
CA GLU A 230 31.49 21.49 8.43
C GLU A 230 32.61 20.80 9.23
N LYS A 231 33.18 19.78 8.58
CA LYS A 231 34.38 18.97 8.89
C LYS A 231 34.37 18.11 10.16
#